data_AF-A0A4R7CSA7-F1
#
_entry.id   AF-A0A4R7CSA7-F1
#
_cell.length_a   1.000
_cell.length_b   1.000
_cell.length_c   1.000
_cell.angle_alpha   90.00
_cell.angle_beta   90.00
_cell.angle_gamma   90.00
#
_symmetry.space_group_name_H-M   'P 1'
#
loop_
_entity.id
_entity.type
_entity.pdbx_description
1 polymer ?
#
loop_
_entity_poly.entity_id
_entity_poly.type
_entity_poly.pdbx_seq_one_letter_code
_entity_poly.pdbx_strand_id
1 'polypeptide(L)'
;MNLGFIMQALLAVLLLFTSCSDRVKDNLGDETNFLKVTVNDKVEIYNNVSARWVEGGNSLEITGTRDGSSWMKINVLAKDARVSVGTYMLDDDSTFDIVATYSRINDNQQANFAATRGTVSLLDAFTFEIDDLNEHAIEGSFSGTLIAVRGLEVLDAVELKDGSFSTSIKKQ
;
A
#
# COMPACT_ATOMS: atom_id res chain seq x y z
N MET A 1 18.36 3.59 53.95
CA MET A 1 17.86 2.78 52.82
C MET A 1 16.35 2.66 52.95
N ASN A 2 15.60 3.40 52.13
CA ASN A 2 14.14 3.42 52.15
C ASN A 2 13.63 2.69 50.91
N LEU A 3 13.15 1.46 51.10
CA LEU A 3 12.70 0.53 50.05
C LEU A 3 11.40 0.96 49.36
N GLY A 4 10.77 2.06 49.78
CA GLY A 4 9.46 2.50 49.28
C GLY A 4 9.49 3.35 48.00
N PHE A 5 10.64 3.90 47.61
CA PHE A 5 10.70 4.83 46.46
C PHE A 5 10.93 4.15 45.10
N ILE A 6 11.43 2.91 45.08
CA ILE A 6 11.75 2.21 43.82
C ILE A 6 10.50 1.54 43.21
N MET A 7 9.47 1.27 44.03
CA MET A 7 8.29 0.51 43.59
C MET A 7 7.21 1.35 42.90
N GLN A 8 7.25 2.68 43.01
CA GLN A 8 6.26 3.57 42.37
C GLN A 8 6.69 4.05 40.98
N ALA A 9 7.98 3.97 40.63
CA ALA A 9 8.45 4.34 39.29
C ALA A 9 8.17 3.27 38.23
N LEU A 10 8.05 1.99 38.63
CA LEU A 10 7.86 0.88 37.68
C LEU A 10 6.41 0.77 37.15
N LEU A 11 5.42 1.30 37.89
CA LEU A 11 4.01 1.24 37.48
C LEU A 11 3.63 2.36 36.48
N ALA A 12 4.40 3.44 36.40
CA ALA A 12 4.18 4.54 35.46
C ALA A 12 4.67 4.22 34.03
N VAL A 13 5.60 3.28 33.88
CA VAL A 13 6.17 2.89 32.57
C VAL A 13 5.26 1.90 31.82
N LEU A 14 4.40 1.16 32.53
CA LEU A 14 3.46 0.20 31.93
C LEU A 14 2.21 0.83 31.29
N LEU A 15 1.96 2.13 31.51
CA LEU A 15 0.81 2.83 30.93
C LEU A 15 1.12 3.54 29.60
N LEU A 16 2.35 3.45 29.08
CA LEU A 16 2.74 4.09 27.81
C LEU A 16 2.62 3.18 26.58
N PHE A 17 2.17 1.93 26.73
CA PHE A 17 2.01 0.99 25.61
C PHE A 17 0.58 0.83 25.12
N THR A 18 -0.37 1.66 25.55
CA THR A 18 -1.60 1.85 24.78
C THR A 18 -1.29 2.75 23.59
N SER A 19 -0.55 2.22 22.62
CA SER A 19 -0.53 2.74 21.26
C SER A 19 -1.93 2.50 20.68
N CYS A 20 -2.89 3.31 21.11
CA CYS A 20 -4.01 3.65 20.25
C CYS A 20 -3.35 4.29 19.04
N SER A 21 -3.27 3.53 17.94
CA SER A 21 -3.08 4.10 16.62
C SER A 21 -4.06 5.27 16.52
N ASP A 22 -3.54 6.49 16.61
CA ASP A 22 -4.29 7.67 16.24
C ASP A 22 -4.57 7.47 14.76
N ARG A 23 -5.76 6.91 14.48
CA ARG A 23 -6.35 6.92 13.15
C ARG A 23 -6.29 8.36 12.70
N VAL A 24 -5.36 8.65 11.80
CA VAL A 24 -5.12 9.98 11.28
C VAL A 24 -6.47 10.48 10.78
N LYS A 25 -7.03 11.48 11.47
CA LYS A 25 -8.18 12.24 10.99
C LYS A 25 -7.68 13.14 9.87
N ASP A 26 -7.31 12.53 8.76
CA ASP A 26 -7.11 13.23 7.51
C ASP A 26 -8.47 13.76 7.02
N ASN A 27 -8.44 14.78 6.17
CA ASN A 27 -9.59 15.41 5.50
C ASN A 27 -10.34 14.44 4.53
N LEU A 28 -10.45 13.16 4.86
CA LEU A 28 -11.12 12.13 4.06
C LEU A 28 -12.65 12.26 4.08
N GLY A 29 -13.22 13.08 4.98
CA GLY A 29 -14.67 13.17 5.13
C GLY A 29 -15.31 11.81 5.42
N ASP A 30 -16.60 11.65 5.08
CA ASP A 30 -17.31 10.37 5.18
C ASP A 30 -16.96 9.40 4.02
N GLU A 31 -15.86 9.63 3.27
CA GLU A 31 -15.52 8.78 2.13
C GLU A 31 -15.05 7.39 2.59
N THR A 32 -15.86 6.38 2.31
CA THR A 32 -15.56 4.97 2.62
C THR A 32 -14.55 4.35 1.67
N ASN A 33 -14.26 4.99 0.53
CA ASN A 33 -13.35 4.50 -0.48
C ASN A 33 -12.23 5.51 -0.73
N PHE A 34 -11.01 5.20 -0.31
CA PHE A 34 -9.86 6.06 -0.51
C PHE A 34 -8.57 5.27 -0.71
N LEU A 35 -7.57 5.97 -1.25
CA LEU A 35 -6.18 5.56 -1.23
C LEU A 35 -5.36 6.82 -0.98
N LYS A 36 -4.52 6.81 0.05
CA LYS A 36 -3.63 7.91 0.43
C LYS A 36 -2.21 7.39 0.36
N VAL A 37 -1.28 8.18 -0.17
CA VAL A 37 0.15 7.83 -0.21
C VAL A 37 1.00 9.08 -0.34
N THR A 38 2.19 9.08 0.25
CA THR A 38 3.21 10.10 0.02
C THR A 38 4.10 9.67 -1.14
N VAL A 39 4.12 10.43 -2.21
CA VAL A 39 4.91 10.21 -3.43
C VAL A 39 6.03 11.25 -3.49
N ASN A 40 7.30 10.83 -3.33
CA ASN A 40 8.46 11.74 -3.31
C ASN A 40 8.20 13.02 -2.47
N ASP A 41 7.71 12.85 -1.24
CA ASP A 41 7.38 13.91 -0.26
C ASP A 41 6.07 14.69 -0.49
N LYS A 42 5.28 14.34 -1.52
CA LYS A 42 3.95 14.92 -1.75
C LYS A 42 2.84 13.94 -1.39
N VAL A 43 1.96 14.33 -0.48
CA VAL A 43 0.75 13.56 -0.19
C VAL A 43 -0.20 13.60 -1.39
N GLU A 44 -0.56 12.43 -1.87
CA GLU A 44 -1.62 12.20 -2.85
C GLU A 44 -2.79 11.47 -2.19
N ILE A 45 -3.99 11.92 -2.48
CA ILE A 45 -5.24 11.30 -2.03
C ILE A 45 -6.06 11.01 -3.29
N TYR A 46 -6.56 9.79 -3.37
CA TYR A 46 -7.34 9.23 -4.44
C TYR A 46 -8.72 8.88 -3.88
N ASN A 47 -9.77 9.50 -4.41
CA ASN A 47 -11.15 9.30 -3.94
C ASN A 47 -11.93 8.38 -4.88
N ASN A 48 -11.45 8.20 -6.12
CA ASN A 48 -11.97 7.19 -7.03
C ASN A 48 -11.09 5.93 -6.93
N VAL A 49 -11.44 5.09 -5.97
CA VAL A 49 -10.76 3.83 -5.67
C VAL A 49 -11.73 2.66 -5.80
N SER A 50 -11.26 1.57 -6.38
CA SER A 50 -12.00 0.32 -6.40
C SER A 50 -11.09 -0.90 -6.32
N ALA A 51 -11.56 -1.93 -5.65
CA ALA A 51 -10.99 -3.27 -5.71
C ALA A 51 -11.89 -4.21 -6.54
N ARG A 52 -11.29 -5.24 -7.12
CA ARG A 52 -12.01 -6.37 -7.72
C ARG A 52 -11.19 -7.65 -7.67
N TRP A 53 -11.90 -8.77 -7.64
CA TRP A 53 -11.30 -10.08 -7.88
C TRP A 53 -10.98 -10.26 -9.38
N VAL A 54 -9.89 -10.95 -9.67
CA VAL A 54 -9.36 -11.25 -11.01
C VAL A 54 -9.08 -12.76 -11.11
N GLU A 55 -9.03 -13.32 -12.33
CA GLU A 55 -8.66 -14.72 -12.60
C GLU A 55 -9.41 -15.76 -11.74
N GLY A 56 -10.70 -15.97 -12.02
CA GLY A 56 -11.49 -17.00 -11.34
C GLY A 56 -11.78 -16.74 -9.86
N GLY A 57 -11.34 -15.59 -9.32
CA GLY A 57 -11.62 -15.17 -7.94
C GLY A 57 -10.41 -15.22 -7.00
N ASN A 58 -9.24 -15.63 -7.49
CA ASN A 58 -8.07 -15.85 -6.64
C ASN A 58 -7.18 -14.61 -6.51
N SER A 59 -7.01 -13.86 -7.60
CA SER A 59 -6.16 -12.66 -7.66
C SER A 59 -6.96 -11.40 -7.31
N LEU A 60 -6.28 -10.38 -6.81
CA LEU A 60 -6.89 -9.12 -6.39
C LEU A 60 -6.26 -7.93 -7.15
N GLU A 61 -7.08 -7.03 -7.68
CA GLU A 61 -6.65 -5.75 -8.24
C GLU A 61 -7.26 -4.60 -7.45
N ILE A 62 -6.44 -3.64 -7.04
CA ILE A 62 -6.84 -2.35 -6.47
C ILE A 62 -6.40 -1.26 -7.44
N THR A 63 -7.30 -0.33 -7.76
CA THR A 63 -7.01 0.82 -8.62
C THR A 63 -7.47 2.09 -7.94
N GLY A 64 -6.59 3.09 -7.89
CA GLY A 64 -6.89 4.46 -7.49
C GLY A 64 -6.64 5.42 -8.65
N THR A 65 -7.56 6.36 -8.88
CA THR A 65 -7.40 7.41 -9.90
C THR A 65 -7.63 8.79 -9.29
N ARG A 66 -6.81 9.77 -9.68
CA ARG A 66 -6.88 11.15 -9.19
C ARG A 66 -7.10 12.11 -10.34
N ASP A 67 -8.35 12.43 -10.63
CA ASP A 67 -8.78 13.46 -11.58
C ASP A 67 -8.10 13.41 -12.97
N GLY A 68 -7.71 12.20 -13.41
CA GLY A 68 -6.97 12.00 -14.67
C GLY A 68 -5.53 12.52 -14.68
N SER A 69 -4.97 12.88 -13.52
CA SER A 69 -3.60 13.35 -13.35
C SER A 69 -2.64 12.26 -12.89
N SER A 70 -3.13 11.32 -12.07
CA SER A 70 -2.37 10.15 -11.63
C SER A 70 -3.24 8.91 -11.46
N TRP A 71 -2.60 7.75 -11.62
CA TRP A 71 -3.19 6.42 -11.49
C TRP A 71 -2.25 5.54 -10.67
N MET A 72 -2.80 4.86 -9.68
CA MET A 72 -2.14 3.82 -8.90
C MET A 72 -2.87 2.51 -9.14
N LYS A 73 -2.12 1.43 -9.36
CA LYS A 73 -2.69 0.08 -9.41
C LYS A 73 -1.78 -0.88 -8.66
N ILE A 74 -2.39 -1.73 -7.85
CA ILE A 74 -1.73 -2.81 -7.13
C ILE A 74 -2.45 -4.10 -7.50
N ASN A 75 -1.70 -5.10 -7.95
CA ASN A 75 -2.20 -6.44 -8.21
C ASN A 75 -1.48 -7.42 -7.29
N VAL A 76 -2.25 -8.25 -6.59
CA VAL A 76 -1.75 -9.46 -5.94
C VAL A 76 -2.27 -10.63 -6.75
N LEU A 77 -1.36 -11.24 -7.50
CA LEU A 77 -1.62 -12.36 -8.39
C LEU A 77 -1.41 -13.65 -7.61
N ALA A 78 -2.36 -14.56 -7.67
CA ALA A 78 -2.31 -15.78 -6.91
C ALA A 78 -2.48 -16.99 -7.82
N LYS A 79 -1.51 -17.91 -7.75
CA LYS A 79 -1.48 -19.09 -8.63
C LYS A 79 -2.47 -20.18 -8.18
N ASP A 80 -2.42 -20.53 -6.90
CA ASP A 80 -3.09 -21.73 -6.37
C ASP A 80 -4.01 -21.45 -5.17
N ALA A 81 -3.97 -20.24 -4.59
CA ALA A 81 -4.73 -19.85 -3.41
C ALA A 81 -5.40 -18.50 -3.62
N ARG A 82 -6.51 -18.23 -2.93
CA ARG A 82 -7.12 -16.89 -2.95
C ARG A 82 -6.33 -15.93 -2.07
N VAL A 83 -6.17 -14.68 -2.52
CA VAL A 83 -5.60 -13.58 -1.70
C VAL A 83 -6.36 -13.46 -0.38
N SER A 84 -5.62 -13.26 0.72
CA SER A 84 -6.11 -13.23 2.10
C SER A 84 -5.49 -12.06 2.87
N VAL A 85 -5.90 -11.85 4.11
CA VAL A 85 -5.19 -10.95 5.05
C VAL A 85 -3.72 -11.40 5.15
N GLY A 86 -2.81 -10.43 5.20
CA GLY A 86 -1.37 -10.69 5.32
C GLY A 86 -0.50 -9.69 4.58
N THR A 87 0.81 -9.90 4.69
CA THR A 87 1.85 -9.11 4.03
C THR A 87 2.35 -9.81 2.78
N TYR A 88 2.50 -9.04 1.71
CA TYR A 88 2.97 -9.46 0.41
C TYR A 88 4.18 -8.60 0.03
N MET A 89 5.30 -9.22 -0.32
CA MET A 89 6.53 -8.50 -0.69
C MET A 89 7.03 -8.91 -2.08
N LEU A 90 7.75 -8.00 -2.75
CA LEU A 90 8.53 -8.40 -3.91
C LEU A 90 9.59 -9.43 -3.52
N ASP A 91 9.80 -10.38 -4.41
CA ASP A 91 10.80 -11.44 -4.33
C ASP A 91 10.81 -12.22 -3.01
N ASP A 92 9.66 -12.29 -2.32
CA ASP A 92 9.47 -13.27 -1.25
C ASP A 92 9.36 -14.68 -1.84
N ASP A 93 9.59 -15.72 -1.04
CA ASP A 93 9.43 -17.11 -1.48
C ASP A 93 7.95 -17.55 -1.54
N SER A 94 7.00 -16.60 -1.53
CA SER A 94 5.57 -16.90 -1.53
C SER A 94 5.05 -17.25 -2.92
N THR A 95 3.91 -17.93 -2.93
CA THR A 95 3.16 -18.31 -4.14
C THR A 95 2.38 -17.15 -4.78
N PHE A 96 2.51 -15.94 -4.23
CA PHE A 96 1.84 -14.75 -4.74
C PHE A 96 2.85 -13.89 -5.51
N ASP A 97 2.44 -13.36 -6.66
CA ASP A 97 3.21 -12.33 -7.34
C ASP A 97 2.54 -10.97 -7.10
N ILE A 98 3.33 -9.91 -7.03
CA ILE A 98 2.81 -8.55 -6.85
C ILE A 98 3.30 -7.67 -7.98
N VAL A 99 2.38 -6.86 -8.50
CA VAL A 99 2.68 -5.83 -9.49
C VAL A 99 2.07 -4.54 -9.00
N ALA A 100 2.92 -3.58 -8.66
CA ALA A 100 2.51 -2.20 -8.38
C ALA A 100 2.89 -1.31 -9.56
N THR A 101 1.96 -0.44 -9.99
CA THR A 101 2.22 0.55 -11.03
C THR A 101 1.71 1.91 -10.60
N TYR A 102 2.49 2.94 -10.88
CA TYR A 102 2.14 4.33 -10.69
C TYR A 102 2.38 5.08 -12.00
N SER A 103 1.36 5.80 -12.45
CA SER A 103 1.45 6.66 -13.63
C SER A 103 1.03 8.07 -13.25
N ARG A 104 1.74 9.06 -13.78
CA ARG A 104 1.40 10.47 -13.61
C ARG A 104 1.54 11.23 -14.91
N ILE A 105 0.69 12.23 -15.11
CA ILE A 105 0.84 13.23 -16.15
C ILE A 105 1.31 14.53 -15.50
N ASN A 106 2.45 15.04 -15.98
CA ASN A 106 2.95 16.37 -15.66
C ASN A 106 3.37 17.08 -16.94
N ASP A 107 2.98 18.34 -17.13
CA ASP A 107 3.31 19.13 -18.32
C ASP A 107 3.05 18.42 -19.66
N ASN A 108 1.91 17.70 -19.77
CA ASN A 108 1.52 16.85 -20.92
C ASN A 108 2.46 15.67 -21.21
N GLN A 109 3.37 15.34 -20.30
CA GLN A 109 4.21 14.15 -20.37
C GLN A 109 3.71 13.09 -19.38
N GLN A 110 3.57 11.86 -19.85
CA GLN A 110 3.23 10.73 -19.00
C GLN A 110 4.51 10.01 -18.55
N ALA A 111 4.66 9.84 -17.24
CA ALA A 111 5.66 8.99 -16.63
C ALA A 111 4.99 7.74 -16.05
N ASN A 112 5.62 6.58 -16.23
CA ASN A 112 5.13 5.30 -15.74
C ASN A 112 6.22 4.62 -14.92
N PHE A 113 5.85 4.15 -13.75
CA PHE A 113 6.72 3.51 -12.78
C PHE A 113 6.09 2.17 -12.41
N ALA A 114 6.91 1.16 -12.18
CA ALA A 114 6.46 -0.14 -11.74
C ALA A 114 7.41 -0.75 -10.73
N ALA A 115 6.89 -1.64 -9.90
CA ALA A 115 7.64 -2.55 -9.06
C ALA A 115 7.04 -3.95 -9.24
N THR A 116 7.86 -4.90 -9.64
CA THR A 116 7.43 -6.26 -9.99
C THR A 116 8.54 -7.25 -9.70
N ARG A 117 8.20 -8.52 -9.49
CA ARG A 117 9.24 -9.55 -9.33
C ARG A 117 10.13 -9.67 -10.56
N GLY A 118 11.39 -10.02 -10.33
CA GLY A 118 12.34 -10.37 -11.38
C GLY A 118 12.74 -9.21 -12.30
N THR A 119 12.61 -7.94 -11.86
CA THR A 119 13.29 -6.87 -12.57
C THR A 119 14.80 -6.97 -12.40
N VAL A 120 15.56 -6.38 -13.32
CA VAL A 120 17.03 -6.35 -13.26
C VAL A 120 17.53 -5.30 -12.27
N SER A 121 16.65 -4.40 -11.82
CA SER A 121 16.98 -3.35 -10.87
C SER A 121 16.87 -3.89 -9.45
N LEU A 122 17.87 -3.65 -8.60
CA LEU A 122 17.76 -3.91 -7.16
C LEU A 122 17.08 -2.75 -6.40
N LEU A 123 16.62 -1.73 -7.12
CA LEU A 123 16.06 -0.51 -6.54
C LEU A 123 14.54 -0.57 -6.39
N ASP A 124 13.84 -1.42 -7.14
CA ASP A 124 12.42 -1.60 -6.88
C ASP A 124 12.22 -2.50 -5.66
N ALA A 125 11.29 -2.09 -4.83
CA ALA A 125 10.90 -2.78 -3.62
C ALA A 125 9.44 -2.42 -3.41
N PHE A 126 8.59 -3.38 -3.08
CA PHE A 126 7.21 -3.06 -2.79
C PHE A 126 6.70 -4.01 -1.71
N THR A 127 6.09 -3.42 -0.69
CA THR A 127 5.42 -4.13 0.40
C THR A 127 3.96 -3.70 0.39
N PHE A 128 3.09 -4.69 0.40
CA PHE A 128 1.65 -4.51 0.42
C PHE A 128 1.07 -5.34 1.56
N GLU A 129 0.30 -4.72 2.43
CA GLU A 129 -0.31 -5.36 3.58
C GLU A 129 -1.83 -5.21 3.50
N ILE A 130 -2.53 -6.34 3.66
CA ILE A 130 -3.97 -6.38 3.82
C ILE A 130 -4.24 -6.55 5.32
N ASP A 131 -4.83 -5.54 5.95
CA ASP A 131 -5.17 -5.52 7.37
C ASP A 131 -6.54 -6.16 7.63
N ASP A 132 -7.52 -5.85 6.78
CA ASP A 132 -8.86 -6.42 6.82
C ASP A 132 -9.37 -6.75 5.41
N LEU A 133 -10.07 -7.87 5.29
CA LEU A 133 -10.62 -8.36 4.04
C LEU A 133 -11.86 -9.20 4.31
N ASN A 134 -12.96 -8.81 3.67
CA ASN A 134 -14.19 -9.61 3.63
C ASN A 134 -14.72 -9.68 2.19
N GLU A 135 -15.94 -10.21 2.01
CA GLU A 135 -16.53 -10.38 0.67
C GLU A 135 -16.90 -9.06 -0.03
N HIS A 136 -16.85 -7.93 0.67
CA HIS A 136 -17.39 -6.64 0.23
C HIS A 136 -16.40 -5.48 0.31
N ALA A 137 -15.39 -5.58 1.17
CA ALA A 137 -14.44 -4.50 1.43
C ALA A 137 -13.05 -5.05 1.75
N ILE A 138 -12.07 -4.17 1.56
CA ILE A 138 -10.68 -4.41 1.86
C ILE A 138 -10.03 -3.13 2.39
N GLU A 139 -9.16 -3.30 3.38
CA GLU A 139 -8.36 -2.24 4.00
C GLU A 139 -6.92 -2.70 4.14
N GLY A 140 -5.97 -1.76 4.06
CA GLY A 140 -4.58 -2.10 4.20
C GLY A 140 -3.61 -0.94 4.00
N SER A 141 -2.34 -1.29 3.92
CA SER A 141 -1.23 -0.35 3.77
C SER A 141 -0.24 -0.79 2.69
N PHE A 142 0.58 0.15 2.21
CA PHE A 142 1.65 -0.17 1.27
C PHE A 142 2.78 0.86 1.30
N SER A 143 3.97 0.42 0.88
CA SER A 143 5.13 1.28 0.69
C SER A 143 6.10 0.63 -0.28
N GLY A 144 7.01 1.41 -0.85
CA GLY A 144 8.01 0.88 -1.75
C GLY A 144 8.66 1.90 -2.66
N THR A 145 9.53 1.42 -3.53
CA THR A 145 10.12 2.18 -4.63
C THR A 145 9.68 1.56 -5.95
N LEU A 146 9.10 2.38 -6.83
CA LEU A 146 8.72 2.00 -8.19
C LEU A 146 9.68 2.68 -9.16
N ILE A 147 10.11 1.95 -10.18
CA ILE A 147 11.12 2.40 -11.14
C ILE A 147 10.52 2.59 -12.53
N ALA A 148 11.05 3.55 -13.27
CA ALA A 148 10.88 3.67 -14.70
C ALA A 148 12.12 3.12 -15.40
N VAL A 149 11.95 2.26 -16.39
CA VAL A 149 13.09 1.58 -17.06
C VAL A 149 13.05 1.75 -18.58
N ARG A 150 14.24 1.65 -19.19
CA ARG A 150 14.44 1.51 -20.64
C ARG A 150 15.42 0.37 -20.89
N GLY A 151 14.90 -0.81 -21.22
CA GLY A 151 15.71 -2.02 -21.27
C GLY A 151 16.22 -2.37 -19.86
N LEU A 152 17.54 -2.38 -19.68
CA LEU A 152 18.19 -2.65 -18.39
C LEU A 152 18.57 -1.36 -17.61
N GLU A 153 18.30 -0.19 -18.18
CA GLU A 153 18.60 1.10 -17.58
C GLU A 153 17.43 1.58 -16.73
N VAL A 154 17.70 1.95 -15.48
CA VAL A 154 16.74 2.68 -14.63
C VAL A 154 16.81 4.16 -14.99
N LEU A 155 15.70 4.71 -15.48
CA LEU A 155 15.59 6.10 -15.91
C LEU A 155 15.20 7.04 -14.76
N ASP A 156 14.32 6.57 -13.88
CA ASP A 156 13.76 7.36 -12.79
C ASP A 156 13.20 6.41 -11.71
N ALA A 157 12.99 6.93 -10.51
CA ALA A 157 12.42 6.19 -9.39
C ALA A 157 11.46 7.08 -8.59
N VAL A 158 10.42 6.46 -8.06
CA VAL A 158 9.43 7.08 -7.19
C VAL A 158 9.33 6.29 -5.91
N GLU A 159 9.51 6.97 -4.78
CA GLU A 159 9.34 6.43 -3.45
C GLU A 159 7.90 6.67 -2.98
N LEU A 160 7.25 5.60 -2.55
CA LEU A 160 5.92 5.55 -1.96
C LEU A 160 6.06 5.30 -0.46
N LYS A 161 5.60 6.25 0.35
CA LYS A 161 5.60 6.17 1.82
C LYS A 161 4.19 6.29 2.36
N ASP A 162 3.96 5.68 3.52
CA ASP A 162 2.74 5.84 4.31
C ASP A 162 1.46 5.60 3.48
N GLY A 163 1.52 4.62 2.57
CA GLY A 163 0.40 4.25 1.74
C GLY A 163 -0.67 3.56 2.58
N SER A 164 -1.92 3.99 2.45
CA SER A 164 -3.08 3.38 3.07
C SER A 164 -4.28 3.40 2.13
N PHE A 165 -5.14 2.41 2.25
CA PHE A 165 -6.35 2.32 1.45
C PHE A 165 -7.50 1.66 2.20
N SER A 166 -8.72 2.04 1.83
CA SER A 166 -9.95 1.32 2.16
C SER A 166 -10.85 1.41 0.95
N THR A 167 -11.43 0.31 0.50
CA THR A 167 -12.32 0.34 -0.67
C THR A 167 -13.26 -0.86 -0.72
N SER A 168 -14.40 -0.68 -1.38
CA SER A 168 -15.31 -1.77 -1.71
C SER A 168 -14.79 -2.66 -2.84
N ILE A 169 -15.05 -3.95 -2.72
CA ILE A 169 -14.76 -4.96 -3.74
C ILE A 169 -15.98 -5.07 -4.67
N LYS A 170 -15.79 -4.67 -5.93
CA LYS A 170 -16.83 -4.80 -6.95
C LYS A 170 -17.06 -6.26 -7.29
N LYS A 171 -18.33 -6.69 -7.27
CA LYS A 171 -18.75 -7.98 -7.84
C LYS A 171 -18.64 -7.88 -9.36
N GLN A 172 -18.08 -8.92 -9.99
CA GLN A 172 -18.12 -9.09 -11.44
C GLN A 172 -19.52 -9.55 -11.87
#